data_AF-A0A316AQP3-F1
#
_entry.id   AF-A0A316AQP3-F1
#
_cell.length_a   1.000
_cell.length_b   1.000
_cell.length_c   1.000
_cell.angle_alpha   90.00
_cell.angle_beta   90.00
_cell.angle_gamma   90.00
#
_symmetry.space_group_name_H-M   'P 1'
#
loop_
_entity.id
_entity.type
_entity.pdbx_description
1 polymer ?
#
loop_
_entity_poly.entity_id
_entity_poly.type
_entity_poly.pdbx_seq_one_letter_code
_entity_poly.pdbx_strand_id
1 'polypeptide(L)'
;MKKWIYLFIFLALVFGVMYYISFGYYSEGKRGGFVNKLSKKGYVFKTYEGELRIGGMFEGDGTMNAAEWQFSVSPNNTEAIANLEEAIKNGTRVSLTYEEKFFRLPWNGETKYFVTQVDLLVNTRGNFSPLAPTAPEPPAEPLPAPIELDTTTVL
;
A
#
# COMPACT_ATOMS: atom_id res chain seq x y z
N MET A 1 -8.78 53.40 16.69
CA MET A 1 -9.61 52.60 15.76
C MET A 1 -8.78 51.96 14.63
N LYS A 2 -8.07 52.72 13.78
CA LYS A 2 -7.25 52.16 12.68
C LYS A 2 -6.19 51.14 13.14
N LYS A 3 -5.51 51.39 14.26
CA LYS A 3 -4.52 50.45 14.84
C LYS A 3 -5.11 49.07 15.20
N TRP A 4 -6.37 49.05 15.61
CA TRP A 4 -7.10 47.80 15.92
C TRP A 4 -7.54 47.09 14.64
N ILE A 5 -7.89 47.85 13.59
CA ILE A 5 -8.15 47.30 12.25
C ILE A 5 -6.90 46.58 11.71
N TYR A 6 -5.72 47.22 11.79
CA TYR A 6 -4.47 46.61 11.31
C TYR A 6 -4.06 45.40 12.16
N LEU A 7 -4.26 45.46 13.48
CA LEU A 7 -4.07 44.31 14.37
C LEU A 7 -4.97 43.13 13.97
N PHE A 8 -6.25 43.39 13.71
CA PHE A 8 -7.21 42.35 13.34
C PHE A 8 -6.87 41.73 11.99
N ILE A 9 -6.48 42.54 11.00
CA ILE A 9 -6.03 42.07 9.68
C ILE A 9 -4.76 41.23 9.81
N PHE A 10 -3.77 41.68 10.61
CA PHE A 10 -2.56 40.92 10.86
C PHE A 10 -2.88 39.57 11.52
N LEU A 11 -3.74 39.57 12.52
CA LEU A 11 -4.13 38.35 13.22
C LEU A 11 -4.87 37.38 12.27
N ALA A 12 -5.80 37.90 11.46
CA ALA A 12 -6.49 37.10 10.44
C ALA A 12 -5.52 36.49 9.43
N LEU A 13 -4.50 37.23 8.99
CA LEU A 13 -3.46 36.73 8.10
C LEU A 13 -2.66 35.59 8.75
N VAL A 14 -2.21 35.79 9.99
CA VAL A 14 -1.47 34.78 10.76
C VAL A 14 -2.29 33.52 10.95
N PHE A 15 -3.56 33.64 11.34
CA PHE A 15 -4.45 32.49 11.47
C PHE A 15 -4.72 31.80 10.13
N GLY A 16 -4.89 32.55 9.04
CA GLY A 16 -5.07 31.98 7.71
C GLY A 16 -3.87 31.15 7.25
N VAL A 17 -2.65 31.68 7.43
CA VAL A 17 -1.41 30.96 7.12
C VAL A 17 -1.27 29.72 8.01
N MET A 18 -1.50 29.86 9.31
CA MET A 18 -1.38 28.75 10.25
C MET A 18 -2.41 27.65 9.99
N TYR A 19 -3.62 28.02 9.56
CA TYR A 19 -4.65 27.08 9.10
C TYR A 19 -4.21 26.33 7.83
N TYR A 20 -3.72 27.05 6.82
CA TYR A 20 -3.26 26.44 5.57
C TYR A 20 -2.12 25.44 5.81
N ILE A 21 -1.13 25.82 6.62
CA ILE A 21 0.00 24.95 6.96
C ILE A 21 -0.45 23.71 7.76
N SER A 22 -1.47 23.86 8.61
CA SER A 22 -1.95 22.76 9.46
C SER A 22 -2.80 21.73 8.70
N PHE A 23 -3.60 22.15 7.73
CA PHE A 23 -4.54 21.28 7.03
C PHE A 23 -4.14 20.93 5.60
N GLY A 24 -3.35 21.79 4.95
CA GLY A 24 -2.82 21.55 3.62
C GLY A 24 -1.84 20.37 3.57
N TYR A 25 -1.65 19.84 2.38
CA TYR A 25 -0.71 18.76 2.10
C TYR A 25 0.26 19.18 1.00
N TYR A 26 1.47 18.66 1.08
CA TYR A 26 2.57 18.86 0.14
C TYR A 26 2.48 17.91 -1.04
N SER A 27 2.20 16.63 -0.78
CA SER A 27 2.12 15.59 -1.80
C SER A 27 0.98 14.62 -1.53
N GLU A 28 0.52 13.93 -2.56
CA GLU A 28 -0.40 12.80 -2.46
C GLU A 28 0.16 11.61 -3.22
N GLY A 29 -0.18 10.40 -2.80
CA GLY A 29 0.34 9.19 -3.43
C GLY A 29 -0.34 7.92 -2.98
N LYS A 30 0.09 6.79 -3.57
CA LYS A 30 -0.39 5.45 -3.22
C LYS A 30 0.75 4.51 -2.91
N ARG A 31 0.60 3.66 -1.89
CA ARG A 31 1.55 2.62 -1.50
C ARG A 31 0.83 1.31 -1.23
N GLY A 32 1.33 0.23 -1.80
CA GLY A 32 0.76 -1.11 -1.64
C GLY A 32 1.63 -2.01 -0.79
N GLY A 33 1.04 -2.78 0.12
CA GLY A 33 1.80 -3.64 1.04
C GLY A 33 0.91 -4.43 1.99
N PHE A 34 1.52 -4.97 3.04
CA PHE A 34 0.82 -5.65 4.13
C PHE A 34 0.92 -4.83 5.40
N VAL A 35 -0.22 -4.61 6.06
CA VAL A 35 -0.24 -3.87 7.33
C VAL A 35 0.11 -4.86 8.43
N ASN A 36 1.16 -4.56 9.19
CA ASN A 36 1.61 -5.44 10.27
C ASN A 36 1.13 -4.96 11.65
N LYS A 37 0.86 -3.65 11.78
CA LYS A 37 0.54 -3.02 13.06
C LYS A 37 -0.33 -1.80 12.85
N LEU A 38 -1.24 -1.60 13.80
CA LEU A 38 -2.03 -0.38 13.97
C LEU A 38 -2.15 -0.10 15.47
N SER A 39 -1.77 1.10 15.91
CA SER A 39 -1.76 1.47 17.33
C SER A 39 -2.31 2.88 17.52
N LYS A 40 -3.23 3.05 18.47
CA LYS A 40 -3.77 4.36 18.80
C LYS A 40 -2.83 5.09 19.77
N LYS A 41 -2.17 6.14 19.30
CA LYS A 41 -1.15 6.88 20.05
C LYS A 41 -1.49 8.37 20.15
N GLY A 42 -0.90 9.06 21.11
CA GLY A 42 -1.04 10.51 21.32
C GLY A 42 -1.39 10.89 22.75
N TYR A 43 -0.93 12.08 23.17
CA TYR A 43 -1.15 12.60 24.52
C TYR A 43 -2.52 13.28 24.66
N VAL A 44 -2.77 14.31 23.85
CA VAL A 44 -4.03 15.08 23.84
C VAL A 44 -4.86 14.72 22.61
N PHE A 45 -4.24 14.77 21.43
CA PHE A 45 -4.85 14.35 20.17
C PHE A 45 -4.39 12.95 19.84
N LYS A 46 -5.32 11.99 19.86
CA LYS A 46 -5.01 10.58 19.55
C LYS A 46 -5.23 10.29 18.07
N THR A 47 -4.23 9.70 17.44
CA THR A 47 -4.24 9.23 16.05
C THR A 47 -3.95 7.74 16.00
N TYR A 48 -4.30 7.09 14.89
CA TYR A 48 -3.96 5.70 14.66
C TYR A 48 -2.67 5.65 13.84
N GLU A 49 -1.63 5.06 14.39
CA GLU A 49 -0.30 4.95 13.79
C GLU A 49 -0.10 3.51 13.31
N GLY A 50 0.18 3.35 12.02
CA GLY A 50 0.33 2.06 11.36
C GLY A 50 1.70 1.86 10.70
N GLU A 51 2.06 0.59 10.52
CA GLU A 51 3.27 0.16 9.83
C GLU A 51 2.87 -0.71 8.63
N LEU A 52 3.22 -0.26 7.42
CA LEU A 52 3.04 -0.96 6.16
C LEU A 52 4.36 -1.60 5.74
N ARG A 53 4.36 -2.91 5.55
CA ARG A 53 5.46 -3.63 4.90
C ARG A 53 5.27 -3.62 3.39
N ILE A 54 6.16 -2.89 2.72
CA ILE A 54 6.25 -2.82 1.27
C ILE A 54 7.19 -3.96 0.84
N GLY A 55 6.71 -4.81 -0.08
CA GLY A 55 7.50 -5.93 -0.59
C GLY A 55 8.83 -5.44 -1.18
N GLY A 56 9.91 -6.16 -0.87
CA GLY A 56 11.25 -5.88 -1.35
C GLY A 56 11.57 -6.51 -2.69
N MET A 57 12.56 -5.96 -3.38
CA MET A 57 13.26 -6.64 -4.47
C MET A 57 14.43 -7.44 -3.87
N PHE A 58 14.79 -8.57 -4.48
CA PHE A 58 16.00 -9.30 -4.09
C PHE A 58 17.23 -8.45 -4.47
N GLU A 59 18.01 -8.03 -3.49
CA GLU A 59 19.34 -7.46 -3.74
C GLU A 59 20.37 -8.58 -3.60
N GLY A 60 21.05 -8.93 -4.69
CA GLY A 60 22.39 -9.53 -4.75
C GLY A 60 22.64 -10.90 -4.08
N ASP A 61 22.22 -11.13 -2.84
CA ASP A 61 22.54 -12.29 -2.00
C ASP A 61 21.35 -13.22 -1.69
N GLY A 62 20.16 -12.89 -2.21
CA GLY A 62 18.94 -13.69 -1.97
C GLY A 62 18.12 -13.25 -0.73
N THR A 63 18.56 -12.22 0.01
CA THR A 63 17.79 -11.65 1.12
C THR A 63 16.70 -10.71 0.58
N MET A 64 15.43 -10.99 0.94
CA MET A 64 14.32 -10.06 0.67
C MET A 64 14.32 -8.93 1.70
N ASN A 65 14.72 -7.73 1.29
CA ASN A 65 14.61 -6.53 2.13
C ASN A 65 13.21 -5.90 1.99
N ALA A 66 12.28 -6.25 2.90
CA ALA A 66 10.99 -5.59 2.95
C ALA A 66 11.13 -4.18 3.58
N ALA A 67 10.79 -3.14 2.81
CA ALA A 67 10.82 -1.78 3.32
C ALA A 67 9.61 -1.53 4.23
N GLU A 68 9.86 -1.00 5.43
CA GLU A 68 8.79 -0.62 6.35
C GLU A 68 8.44 0.85 6.19
N TRP A 69 7.16 1.16 6.09
CA TRP A 69 6.65 2.51 5.96
C TRP A 69 5.63 2.82 7.04
N GLN A 70 5.91 3.86 7.82
CA GLN A 70 5.05 4.33 8.88
C GLN A 70 4.07 5.37 8.35
N PHE A 71 2.82 5.27 8.78
CA PHE A 71 1.76 6.18 8.40
C PHE A 71 0.83 6.46 9.59
N SER A 72 0.12 7.58 9.51
CA SER A 72 -0.88 8.00 10.49
C SER A 72 -2.27 8.00 9.84
N VAL A 73 -3.30 7.73 10.63
CA VAL A 73 -4.70 7.78 10.22
C VAL A 73 -5.46 8.66 11.20
N SER A 74 -6.28 9.56 10.65
CA SER A 74 -7.16 10.39 11.46
C SER A 74 -8.19 9.52 12.18
N PRO A 75 -8.45 9.75 13.48
CA PRO A 75 -9.47 9.01 14.22
C PRO A 75 -10.88 9.19 13.66
N ASN A 76 -11.10 10.24 12.85
CA ASN A 76 -12.38 10.51 12.20
C ASN A 76 -12.61 9.64 10.95
N ASN A 77 -11.57 8.98 10.43
CA ASN A 77 -11.66 8.12 9.25
C ASN A 77 -11.92 6.67 9.68
N THR A 78 -13.14 6.40 10.14
CA THR A 78 -13.55 5.09 10.67
C THR A 78 -13.50 4.00 9.61
N GLU A 79 -13.78 4.33 8.35
CA GLU A 79 -13.71 3.39 7.22
C GLU A 79 -12.28 2.89 6.97
N ALA A 80 -11.32 3.81 6.88
CA ALA A 80 -9.91 3.44 6.73
C ALA A 80 -9.42 2.58 7.90
N ILE A 81 -9.81 2.92 9.12
CA ILE A 81 -9.45 2.15 10.33
C ILE A 81 -10.02 0.74 10.26
N ALA A 82 -11.31 0.59 9.91
CA ALA A 82 -11.96 -0.71 9.80
C ALA A 82 -11.30 -1.59 8.73
N ASN A 83 -11.01 -1.03 7.55
CA ASN A 83 -10.32 -1.74 6.47
C ASN A 83 -8.90 -2.17 6.89
N LEU A 84 -8.17 -1.32 7.62
CA LEU A 84 -6.84 -1.67 8.14
C LEU A 84 -6.91 -2.80 9.16
N GLU A 85 -7.86 -2.76 10.09
CA GLU A 85 -8.07 -3.83 11.07
C GLU A 85 -8.46 -5.15 10.40
N GLU A 86 -9.32 -5.10 9.38
CA GLU A 86 -9.68 -6.28 8.59
C GLU A 86 -8.48 -6.84 7.82
N ALA A 87 -7.67 -5.98 7.21
CA ALA A 87 -6.46 -6.38 6.52
C ALA A 87 -5.47 -7.09 7.45
N ILE A 88 -5.30 -6.58 8.68
CA ILE A 88 -4.43 -7.21 9.70
C ILE A 88 -4.99 -8.58 10.10
N LYS A 89 -6.31 -8.70 10.31
CA LYS A 89 -6.95 -9.96 10.72
C LYS A 89 -6.84 -11.04 9.64
N ASN A 90 -7.05 -10.67 8.38
CA ASN A 90 -7.09 -11.60 7.25
C ASN A 90 -5.72 -11.79 6.57
N GLY A 91 -4.72 -10.99 6.92
CA GLY A 91 -3.42 -10.98 6.25
C GLY A 91 -3.51 -10.51 4.79
N THR A 92 -4.51 -9.70 4.46
CA THR A 92 -4.78 -9.26 3.08
C THR A 92 -3.85 -8.12 2.68
N ARG A 93 -3.44 -8.11 1.40
CA ARG A 93 -2.67 -7.00 0.85
C ARG A 93 -3.57 -5.76 0.71
N VAL A 94 -3.04 -4.58 1.01
CA VAL A 94 -3.79 -3.32 0.89
C VAL A 94 -3.08 -2.34 -0.03
N SER A 95 -3.86 -1.42 -0.60
CA SER A 95 -3.37 -0.20 -1.24
C SER A 95 -3.81 1.01 -0.42
N LEU A 96 -2.85 1.75 0.13
CA LEU A 96 -3.07 2.95 0.93
C LEU A 96 -2.89 4.19 0.08
N THR A 97 -3.91 5.04 0.03
CA THR A 97 -3.80 6.40 -0.52
C THR A 97 -3.49 7.35 0.62
N TYR A 98 -2.47 8.19 0.46
CA TYR A 98 -1.98 9.07 1.52
C TYR A 98 -1.74 10.49 1.04
N GLU A 99 -1.86 11.42 1.97
CA GLU A 99 -1.43 12.82 1.86
C GLU A 99 -0.23 13.07 2.77
N GLU A 100 0.83 13.65 2.23
CA GLU A 100 1.98 14.13 2.99
C GLU A 100 1.73 15.55 3.47
N LYS A 101 1.65 15.77 4.79
CA LYS A 101 1.53 17.11 5.38
C LYS A 101 2.87 17.84 5.37
N PHE A 102 2.83 19.18 5.33
CA PHE A 102 4.03 20.03 5.30
C PHE A 102 4.92 19.84 6.53
N PHE A 103 4.31 19.72 7.71
CA PHE A 103 5.03 19.58 8.97
C PHE A 103 4.35 18.55 9.88
N ARG A 104 5.16 17.88 10.71
CA ARG A 104 4.67 17.07 11.83
C ARG A 104 4.33 18.01 12.99
N LEU A 105 3.04 18.19 13.24
CA LEU A 105 2.52 19.02 14.32
C LEU A 105 1.99 18.12 15.45
N PRO A 106 2.01 18.56 16.72
CA PRO A 106 1.63 17.69 17.85
C PRO A 106 0.14 17.29 17.86
N TRP A 107 -0.71 17.94 17.05
CA TRP A 107 -2.10 17.54 16.82
C TRP A 107 -2.31 16.72 15.54
N ASN A 108 -1.30 16.61 14.67
CA ASN A 108 -1.32 15.88 13.40
C ASN A 108 -0.42 14.63 13.47
N GLY A 109 -0.68 13.75 14.45
CA GLY A 109 -0.10 12.40 14.50
C GLY A 109 1.42 12.30 14.65
N GLU A 110 1.94 11.07 14.58
CA GLU A 110 3.36 10.78 14.74
C GLU A 110 4.13 10.93 13.42
N THR A 111 3.45 10.80 12.27
CA THR A 111 4.06 10.89 10.95
C THR A 111 3.51 12.06 10.14
N LYS A 112 4.23 12.42 9.06
CA LYS A 112 3.73 13.38 8.07
C LYS A 112 2.79 12.74 7.04
N TYR A 113 2.64 11.42 7.03
CA TYR A 113 1.90 10.69 6.01
C TYR A 113 0.53 10.29 6.56
N PHE A 114 -0.52 10.97 6.12
CA PHE A 114 -1.88 10.69 6.53
C PHE A 114 -2.60 9.85 5.49
N VAL A 115 -3.03 8.65 5.87
CA VAL A 115 -3.84 7.79 4.99
C VAL A 115 -5.26 8.33 4.94
N THR A 116 -5.73 8.55 3.71
CA THR A 116 -7.07 9.05 3.42
C THR A 116 -8.00 7.94 2.96
N GLN A 117 -7.49 6.94 2.24
CA GLN A 117 -8.26 5.82 1.73
C GLN A 117 -7.46 4.51 1.81
N VAL A 118 -8.18 3.42 2.08
CA VAL A 118 -7.63 2.06 2.24
C VAL A 118 -8.42 1.11 1.38
N ASP A 119 -7.79 0.59 0.32
CA ASP A 119 -8.38 -0.39 -0.57
C ASP A 119 -7.86 -1.79 -0.22
N LEU A 120 -8.78 -2.71 0.10
CA LEU A 120 -8.47 -4.11 0.34
C LEU A 120 -8.27 -4.84 -0.99
N LEU A 121 -7.06 -5.31 -1.25
CA LEU A 121 -6.75 -6.11 -2.43
C LEU A 121 -7.03 -7.58 -2.12
N VAL A 122 -8.31 -7.95 -2.08
CA VAL A 122 -8.71 -9.36 -2.10
C VAL A 122 -8.23 -9.93 -3.42
N ASN A 123 -7.36 -10.95 -3.36
CA ASN A 123 -6.99 -11.70 -4.54
C ASN A 123 -8.22 -12.46 -5.04
N THR A 124 -8.98 -11.88 -5.96
CA THR A 124 -9.94 -12.63 -6.80
C THR A 124 -9.21 -13.52 -7.82
N ARG A 125 -8.00 -14.01 -7.50
CA ARG A 125 -7.33 -15.11 -8.22
C ARG A 125 -7.92 -16.45 -7.78
N GLY A 126 -9.24 -16.54 -7.87
CA GLY A 126 -10.03 -17.73 -7.58
C GLY A 126 -11.09 -18.00 -8.64
N ASN A 127 -11.16 -17.17 -9.69
CA ASN A 127 -11.90 -17.51 -10.92
C ASN A 127 -10.97 -18.12 -11.97
N PHE A 128 -9.95 -18.86 -11.54
CA PHE A 128 -9.55 -20.01 -12.34
C PHE A 128 -10.79 -20.91 -12.34
N SER A 129 -11.60 -20.84 -13.39
CA SER A 129 -12.45 -21.99 -13.71
C SER A 129 -11.54 -23.20 -13.61
N PRO A 130 -11.92 -24.26 -12.88
CA PRO A 130 -11.17 -25.50 -12.95
C PRO A 130 -10.99 -25.74 -14.44
N LEU A 131 -9.73 -25.83 -14.88
CA LEU A 131 -9.37 -26.16 -16.25
C LEU A 131 -10.40 -27.20 -16.67
N ALA A 132 -11.22 -26.90 -17.69
CA ALA A 132 -12.18 -27.84 -18.20
C ALA A 132 -11.48 -29.20 -18.27
N PRO A 133 -12.09 -30.28 -17.76
CA PRO A 133 -11.41 -31.56 -17.59
C PRO A 133 -10.61 -31.81 -18.85
N THR A 134 -9.28 -31.88 -18.72
CA THR A 134 -8.34 -31.99 -19.82
C THR A 134 -8.97 -32.93 -20.84
N ALA A 135 -9.32 -32.41 -22.02
CA ALA A 135 -9.79 -33.29 -23.09
C ALA A 135 -8.76 -34.42 -23.17
N PRO A 136 -9.18 -35.70 -23.22
CA PRO A 136 -8.26 -36.82 -23.16
C PRO A 136 -7.14 -36.54 -24.15
N GLU A 137 -5.92 -36.48 -23.62
CA GLU A 137 -4.72 -36.23 -24.39
C GLU A 137 -4.79 -37.12 -25.63
N PRO A 138 -4.74 -36.57 -26.86
CA PRO A 138 -4.74 -37.41 -28.05
C PRO A 138 -3.64 -38.46 -27.84
N PRO A 139 -3.92 -39.76 -28.06
CA PRO A 139 -2.97 -40.81 -27.77
C PRO A 139 -1.62 -40.42 -28.36
N ALA A 140 -0.59 -40.38 -27.53
CA ALA A 140 0.76 -40.06 -27.98
C ALA A 140 1.06 -40.88 -29.23
N GLU A 141 1.20 -40.21 -30.38
CA GLU A 141 1.63 -40.89 -31.58
C GLU A 141 2.97 -41.56 -31.24
N PRO A 142 3.11 -42.88 -31.47
CA PRO A 142 4.36 -43.55 -31.18
C PRO A 142 5.46 -42.84 -31.96
N LEU A 143 6.52 -42.42 -31.25
CA LEU A 143 7.71 -41.84 -31.85
C LEU A 143 8.09 -42.67 -33.08
N PRO A 144 8.36 -42.04 -34.25
CA PRO A 144 8.79 -42.79 -35.41
C PRO A 144 10.03 -43.61 -35.02
N ALA A 145 9.98 -44.91 -35.30
CA ALA A 145 11.07 -45.83 -35.01
C ALA A 145 12.39 -45.26 -35.57
N PRO A 146 13.53 -45.43 -34.88
CA PRO A 146 14.83 -45.05 -35.41
C PRO A 146 15.00 -45.68 -36.79
N ILE A 147 15.27 -44.87 -37.80
CA ILE A 147 15.59 -45.34 -39.14
C ILE A 147 16.91 -46.11 -39.02
N GLU A 148 16.87 -47.43 -39.17
CA GLU A 148 18.09 -48.22 -39.27
C GLU A 148 18.81 -47.82 -40.57
N LEU A 149 19.96 -47.17 -40.41
CA LEU A 149 20.82 -46.78 -41.52
C LEU A 149 21.55 -48.04 -42.00
N ASP A 150 21.00 -48.68 -43.04
CA ASP A 150 21.57 -49.87 -43.66
C ASP A 150 22.99 -49.56 -44.19
N THR A 151 24.00 -50.12 -43.54
CA THR A 151 25.42 -49.87 -43.85
C THR A 151 25.96 -50.86 -44.90
N THR A 152 25.09 -51.60 -45.61
CA THR A 152 25.52 -52.69 -46.52
C THR A 152 25.40 -52.34 -48.01
N THR A 153 25.63 -51.10 -48.41
CA THR A 153 25.77 -50.76 -49.85
C THR A 153 26.79 -49.66 -50.07
N VAL A 154 28.07 -49.95 -49.80
CA VAL A 154 29.19 -49.42 -50.60
C VAL A 154 30.35 -50.42 -50.53
N LEU A 155 30.44 -51.30 -51.53
CA LEU A 155 31.69 -51.91 -52.00
C LEU A 155 31.75 -51.72 -53.52
#